data_AF-A0A094SPG1-F1
#
_entry.id   AF-A0A094SPG1-F1
#
_cell.length_a   1.000
_cell.length_b   1.000
_cell.length_c   1.000
_cell.angle_alpha   90.00
_cell.angle_beta   90.00
_cell.angle_gamma   90.00
#
_symmetry.space_group_name_H-M   'P 1'
#
loop_
_entity.id
_entity.type
_entity.pdbx_description
1 polymer ?
#
loop_
_entity_poly.entity_id
_entity_poly.type
_entity_poly.pdbx_seq_one_letter_code
_entity_poly.pdbx_strand_id
1 'polypeptide(L)'
;MSTSSTSKKAGSFSTWLAKSIEIIVVSCLGLVSVATAYTSFQAALYDSQMASAYAVGQSYKTEAESMYLEANQQYVQDSQTLLRLFELNIEIQSGDANTAALAQAKADAIYTASVSDTFAEAIAAADEANAANPDAPYISAQDDEAYLAELFDPYQEQNAAAVEKITEGDRYNGLSDQLTLYTVLMALSLFLLGIAAVMKKFGTQFLIIGIAMVIFTFSAVLTATVPFVALG
;
A
#
# COMPACT_ATOMS: atom_id res chain seq x y z
N MET A 1 -21.43 80.51 39.33
CA MET A 1 -21.92 79.41 40.18
C MET A 1 -22.20 78.23 39.26
N SER A 2 -21.49 77.12 39.51
CA SER A 2 -21.68 75.74 39.00
C SER A 2 -21.82 75.49 37.49
N THR A 3 -20.74 74.99 36.91
CA THR A 3 -20.76 73.95 35.87
C THR A 3 -21.05 72.59 36.52
N SER A 4 -21.85 71.74 35.86
CA SER A 4 -21.87 70.24 35.90
C SER A 4 -23.24 69.80 35.38
N SER A 5 -23.45 68.67 34.70
CA SER A 5 -22.64 67.59 34.15
C SER A 5 -23.63 66.70 33.42
N THR A 6 -23.30 66.14 32.26
CA THR A 6 -23.84 64.82 31.85
C THR A 6 -23.15 64.33 30.58
N SER A 7 -22.13 63.50 30.74
CA SER A 7 -21.71 62.54 29.72
C SER A 7 -20.92 61.43 30.40
N LYS A 8 -21.60 60.34 30.81
CA LYS A 8 -20.94 59.20 31.47
C LYS A 8 -21.47 57.82 31.08
N LYS A 9 -22.28 57.70 30.02
CA LYS A 9 -22.89 56.40 29.62
C LYS A 9 -22.23 55.66 28.45
N ALA A 10 -21.38 56.32 27.65
CA ALA A 10 -20.79 55.67 26.45
C ALA A 10 -19.64 54.68 26.77
N GLY A 11 -18.97 54.80 27.91
CA GLY A 11 -17.76 54.02 28.23
C GLY A 11 -18.00 52.58 28.71
N SER A 12 -19.16 52.29 29.31
CA SER A 12 -19.44 50.99 29.97
C SER A 12 -19.81 49.86 29.00
N PHE A 13 -20.53 50.16 27.92
CA PHE A 13 -20.92 49.15 26.94
C PHE A 13 -19.74 48.73 26.06
N SER A 14 -18.91 49.68 25.62
CA SER A 14 -17.71 49.41 24.81
C SER A 14 -16.68 48.56 25.54
N THR A 15 -16.52 48.75 26.86
CA THR A 15 -15.56 47.98 27.68
C THR A 15 -16.07 46.56 27.97
N TRP A 16 -17.38 46.39 28.19
CA TRP A 16 -17.99 45.07 28.34
C TRP A 16 -18.00 44.25 27.04
N LEU A 17 -18.28 44.90 25.89
CA LEU A 17 -18.26 44.26 24.57
C LEU A 17 -16.85 43.80 24.18
N ALA A 18 -15.84 44.65 24.43
CA ALA A 18 -14.43 44.31 24.17
C ALA A 18 -13.96 43.10 25.01
N LYS A 19 -14.29 43.08 26.31
CA LYS A 19 -13.97 41.96 27.20
C LYS A 19 -14.65 40.65 26.80
N SER A 20 -15.90 40.72 26.33
CA SER A 20 -16.63 39.54 25.85
C SER A 20 -16.01 38.96 24.58
N ILE A 21 -15.56 39.82 23.66
CA ILE A 21 -14.86 39.38 22.44
C ILE A 21 -13.52 38.75 22.75
N GLU A 22 -12.75 39.31 23.68
CA GLU A 22 -11.48 38.74 24.11
C GLU A 22 -11.67 37.29 24.61
N ILE A 23 -12.69 37.05 25.45
CA ILE A 23 -13.03 35.70 25.93
C ILE A 23 -13.42 34.79 24.77
N ILE A 24 -14.22 35.26 23.81
CA ILE A 24 -14.63 34.48 22.64
C ILE A 24 -13.41 34.08 21.80
N VAL A 25 -12.53 35.03 21.47
CA VAL A 25 -11.34 34.78 20.64
C VAL A 25 -10.40 33.81 21.33
N VAL A 26 -10.15 33.97 22.63
CA VAL A 26 -9.32 33.04 23.41
C VAL A 26 -9.93 31.64 23.45
N SER A 27 -11.26 31.53 23.62
CA SER A 27 -11.96 30.24 23.61
C SER A 27 -11.88 29.57 22.24
N CYS A 28 -12.07 30.33 21.15
CA CYS A 28 -11.90 29.84 19.78
C CYS A 28 -10.46 29.37 19.54
N LEU A 29 -9.45 30.13 19.95
CA LEU A 29 -8.04 29.75 19.83
C LEU A 29 -7.76 28.42 20.55
N GLY A 30 -8.26 28.26 21.78
CA GLY A 30 -8.12 27.00 22.53
C GLY A 30 -8.77 25.83 21.80
N LEU A 31 -9.99 26.01 21.30
CA LEU A 31 -10.74 24.97 20.59
C LEU A 31 -10.08 24.57 19.27
N VAL A 32 -9.68 25.53 18.44
CA VAL A 32 -8.98 25.25 17.18
C VAL A 32 -7.63 24.58 17.47
N SER A 33 -6.93 24.97 18.53
CA SER A 33 -5.64 24.37 18.92
C SER A 33 -5.78 22.88 19.24
N VAL A 34 -6.78 22.51 20.05
CA VAL A 34 -7.05 21.10 20.37
C VAL A 34 -7.41 20.30 19.11
N ALA A 35 -8.27 20.85 18.25
CA ALA A 35 -8.64 20.20 16.99
C ALA A 35 -7.45 20.04 16.04
N THR A 36 -6.56 21.03 15.99
CA THR A 36 -5.32 20.99 15.19
C THR A 36 -4.40 19.89 15.71
N ALA A 37 -4.18 19.83 17.03
CA ALA A 37 -3.38 18.79 17.66
C ALA A 37 -3.93 17.39 17.39
N TYR A 38 -5.25 17.21 17.49
CA TYR A 38 -5.91 15.95 17.17
C TYR A 38 -5.71 15.55 15.71
N THR A 39 -5.93 16.47 14.77
CA THR A 39 -5.79 16.21 13.33
C THR A 39 -4.35 15.84 12.98
N SER A 40 -3.37 16.56 13.53
CA SER A 40 -1.95 16.27 13.35
C SER A 40 -1.54 14.92 13.93
N PHE A 41 -2.11 14.54 15.07
CA PHE A 41 -1.86 13.23 15.68
C PHE A 41 -2.41 12.10 14.80
N GLN A 42 -3.62 12.25 14.26
CA GLN A 42 -4.19 11.26 13.35
C GLN A 42 -3.39 11.13 12.05
N ALA A 43 -2.88 12.25 11.49
CA ALA A 43 -2.01 12.21 10.33
C ALA A 43 -0.76 11.35 10.61
N ALA A 44 -0.10 11.56 11.75
CA ALA A 44 1.08 10.80 12.15
C ALA A 44 0.80 9.30 12.36
N LEU A 45 -0.39 8.93 12.85
CA LEU A 45 -0.77 7.53 12.98
C LEU A 45 -0.94 6.86 11.61
N TYR A 46 -1.59 7.54 10.67
CA TYR A 46 -1.71 7.04 9.29
C TYR A 46 -0.36 6.92 8.59
N ASP A 47 0.55 7.87 8.79
CA ASP A 47 1.91 7.83 8.26
C ASP A 47 2.69 6.60 8.80
N SER A 48 2.52 6.29 10.09
CA SER A 48 3.11 5.08 10.67
C SER A 48 2.54 3.79 10.07
N GLN A 49 1.23 3.71 9.87
CA GLN A 49 0.59 2.54 9.24
C GLN A 49 0.99 2.39 7.77
N MET A 50 1.08 3.50 7.04
CA MET A 50 1.60 3.55 5.67
C MET A 50 3.03 2.97 5.62
N ALA A 51 3.93 3.46 6.47
CA ALA A 51 5.31 3.00 6.50
C ALA A 51 5.41 1.50 6.81
N SER A 52 4.58 1.00 7.73
CA SER A 52 4.49 -0.43 8.05
C SER A 52 4.00 -1.26 6.87
N ALA A 53 2.89 -0.84 6.24
CA ALA A 53 2.30 -1.54 5.10
C ALA A 53 3.26 -1.60 3.91
N TYR A 54 3.97 -0.50 3.60
CA TYR A 54 5.00 -0.49 2.56
C TYR A 54 6.19 -1.38 2.92
N ALA A 55 6.66 -1.38 4.17
CA ALA A 55 7.75 -2.24 4.58
C ALA A 55 7.41 -3.73 4.38
N VAL A 56 6.20 -4.14 4.80
CA VAL A 56 5.70 -5.51 4.60
C VAL A 56 5.53 -5.82 3.11
N GLY A 57 4.87 -4.93 2.35
CA GLY A 57 4.65 -5.12 0.92
C GLY A 57 5.96 -5.28 0.13
N GLN A 58 6.99 -4.51 0.46
CA GLN A 58 8.31 -4.63 -0.18
C GLN A 58 9.07 -5.88 0.24
N SER A 59 8.87 -6.35 1.48
CA SER A 59 9.39 -7.64 1.91
C SER A 59 8.76 -8.79 1.10
N TYR A 60 7.44 -8.81 0.98
CA TYR A 60 6.72 -9.81 0.21
C TYR A 60 7.07 -9.75 -1.27
N LYS A 61 7.27 -8.56 -1.82
CA LYS A 61 7.72 -8.41 -3.21
C LYS A 61 9.10 -9.02 -3.43
N THR A 62 10.04 -8.75 -2.54
CA THR A 62 11.39 -9.36 -2.59
C THR A 62 11.32 -10.89 -2.51
N GLU A 63 10.47 -11.41 -1.63
CA GLU A 63 10.25 -12.85 -1.47
C GLU A 63 9.63 -13.47 -2.73
N ALA A 64 8.62 -12.83 -3.30
CA ALA A 64 8.01 -13.25 -4.57
C ALA A 64 9.04 -13.26 -5.71
N GLU A 65 9.87 -12.23 -5.83
CA GLU A 65 10.95 -12.19 -6.82
C GLU A 65 11.94 -13.35 -6.62
N SER A 66 12.26 -13.70 -5.37
CA SER A 66 13.09 -14.87 -5.08
C SER A 66 12.43 -16.17 -5.54
N MET A 67 11.15 -16.37 -5.23
CA MET A 67 10.38 -17.55 -5.67
C MET A 67 10.34 -17.65 -7.20
N TYR A 68 10.10 -16.54 -7.88
CA TYR A 68 10.10 -16.51 -9.35
C TYR A 68 11.46 -16.91 -9.94
N LEU A 69 12.58 -16.45 -9.35
CA LEU A 69 13.91 -16.80 -9.81
C LEU A 69 14.23 -18.29 -9.57
N GLU A 70 13.86 -18.82 -8.41
CA GLU A 70 13.99 -20.25 -8.09
C GLU A 70 13.17 -21.11 -9.06
N ALA A 71 11.91 -20.74 -9.27
CA ALA A 71 11.00 -21.34 -10.23
C ALA A 71 11.58 -21.34 -11.65
N ASN A 72 12.11 -20.21 -12.12
CA ASN A 72 12.76 -20.13 -13.44
C ASN A 72 14.03 -20.98 -13.53
N GLN A 73 14.81 -21.04 -12.45
CA GLN A 73 16.02 -21.87 -12.43
C GLN A 73 15.64 -23.35 -12.57
N GLN A 74 14.63 -23.79 -11.83
CA GLN A 74 14.12 -25.16 -11.90
C GLN A 74 13.53 -25.45 -13.30
N TYR A 75 12.73 -24.54 -13.86
CA TYR A 75 12.21 -24.67 -15.23
C TYR A 75 13.33 -24.88 -16.27
N VAL A 76 14.41 -24.10 -16.18
CA VAL A 76 15.57 -24.24 -17.09
C VAL A 76 16.33 -25.54 -16.84
N GLN A 77 16.46 -25.98 -15.59
CA GLN A 77 17.06 -27.27 -15.26
C GLN A 77 16.24 -28.43 -15.83
N ASP A 78 14.92 -28.36 -15.70
CA ASP A 78 13.97 -29.35 -16.22
C ASP A 78 13.98 -29.41 -17.74
N SER A 79 14.04 -28.26 -18.42
CA SER A 79 14.32 -28.17 -19.87
C SER A 79 15.55 -28.97 -20.29
N GLN A 80 16.66 -28.82 -19.55
CA GLN A 80 17.92 -29.51 -19.85
C GLN A 80 17.81 -31.02 -19.57
N THR A 81 17.15 -31.40 -18.48
CA THR A 81 16.84 -32.79 -18.15
C THR A 81 16.00 -33.44 -19.25
N LEU A 82 14.94 -32.78 -19.71
CA LEU A 82 14.08 -33.24 -20.80
C LEU A 82 14.87 -33.47 -22.09
N LEU A 83 15.68 -32.49 -22.50
CA LEU A 83 16.51 -32.62 -23.69
C LEU A 83 17.47 -33.81 -23.57
N ARG A 84 18.07 -33.98 -22.39
CA ARG A 84 19.00 -35.09 -22.15
C ARG A 84 18.30 -36.46 -22.19
N LEU A 85 17.10 -36.55 -21.63
CA LEU A 85 16.28 -37.75 -21.69
C LEU A 85 15.88 -38.07 -23.15
N PHE A 86 15.53 -37.05 -23.94
CA PHE A 86 15.21 -37.20 -25.35
C PHE A 86 16.40 -37.74 -26.17
N GLU A 87 17.60 -37.20 -25.96
CA GLU A 87 18.83 -37.71 -26.59
C GLU A 87 19.08 -39.19 -26.26
N LEU A 88 18.94 -39.56 -24.97
CA LEU A 88 19.12 -40.93 -24.52
C LEU A 88 18.05 -41.87 -25.09
N ASN A 89 16.81 -41.38 -25.25
CA ASN A 89 15.72 -42.14 -25.86
C ASN A 89 16.04 -42.48 -27.33
N ILE A 90 16.62 -41.55 -28.08
CA ILE A 90 17.11 -41.82 -29.45
C ILE A 90 18.21 -42.90 -29.44
N GLU A 91 19.17 -42.83 -28.51
CA GLU A 91 20.22 -43.85 -28.36
C GLU A 91 19.66 -45.24 -28.01
N ILE A 92 18.62 -45.30 -27.17
CA ILE A 92 17.91 -46.55 -26.82
C ILE A 92 17.27 -47.17 -28.05
N GLN A 93 16.64 -46.36 -28.90
CA GLN A 93 15.92 -46.85 -30.09
C GLN A 93 16.83 -47.20 -31.27
N SER A 94 17.97 -46.51 -31.42
CA SER A 94 18.82 -46.60 -32.62
C SER A 94 20.20 -47.23 -32.41
N GLY A 95 20.63 -47.39 -31.16
CA GLY A 95 21.96 -47.92 -30.80
C GLY A 95 22.06 -49.45 -30.91
N ASP A 96 23.30 -49.95 -30.83
CA ASP A 96 23.53 -51.39 -30.64
C ASP A 96 23.09 -51.85 -29.23
N ALA A 97 23.02 -53.16 -29.00
CA ALA A 97 22.49 -53.71 -27.76
C ALA A 97 23.23 -53.22 -26.50
N ASN A 98 24.54 -52.95 -26.59
CA ASN A 98 25.32 -52.46 -25.44
C ASN A 98 25.09 -50.96 -25.23
N THR A 99 25.05 -50.17 -26.31
CA THR A 99 24.74 -48.75 -26.25
C THR A 99 23.34 -48.50 -25.72
N ALA A 100 22.34 -49.22 -26.21
CA ALA A 100 20.96 -49.10 -25.77
C ALA A 100 20.80 -49.44 -24.29
N ALA A 101 21.43 -50.52 -23.81
CA ALA A 101 21.40 -50.89 -22.39
C ALA A 101 22.05 -49.84 -21.48
N LEU A 102 23.18 -49.27 -21.90
CA LEU A 102 23.84 -48.19 -21.16
C LEU A 102 23.02 -46.89 -21.17
N ALA A 103 22.39 -46.55 -22.30
CA ALA A 103 21.54 -45.38 -22.42
C ALA A 103 20.29 -45.49 -21.54
N GLN A 104 19.67 -46.67 -21.48
CA GLN A 104 18.55 -46.95 -20.57
C GLN A 104 18.95 -46.74 -19.10
N ALA A 105 20.08 -47.35 -18.68
CA ALA A 105 20.55 -47.20 -17.31
C ALA A 105 20.84 -45.73 -16.93
N LYS A 106 21.32 -44.92 -17.88
CA LYS A 106 21.50 -43.47 -17.68
C LYS A 106 20.18 -42.71 -17.60
N ALA A 107 19.23 -43.04 -18.47
CA ALA A 107 17.91 -42.42 -18.47
C ALA A 107 17.19 -42.66 -17.13
N ASP A 108 17.17 -43.91 -16.66
CA ASP A 108 16.56 -44.28 -15.38
C ASP A 108 17.19 -43.54 -14.19
N ALA A 109 18.53 -43.43 -14.21
CA ALA A 109 19.27 -42.73 -13.17
C ALA A 109 18.98 -41.21 -13.15
N ILE A 110 18.93 -40.56 -14.33
CA ILE A 110 18.58 -39.14 -14.44
C ILE A 110 17.13 -38.91 -14.02
N TYR A 111 16.21 -39.74 -14.51
CA TYR A 111 14.79 -39.61 -14.22
C TYR A 111 14.54 -39.69 -12.71
N THR A 112 15.09 -40.70 -12.04
CA THR A 112 14.93 -40.89 -10.59
C THR A 112 15.57 -39.76 -9.76
N ALA A 113 16.66 -39.16 -10.24
CA ALA A 113 17.44 -38.19 -9.47
C ALA A 113 17.03 -36.74 -9.71
N SER A 114 16.36 -36.42 -10.82
CA SER A 114 16.21 -35.05 -11.30
C SER A 114 14.83 -34.68 -11.82
N VAL A 115 13.88 -35.62 -11.83
CA VAL A 115 12.50 -35.35 -12.25
C VAL A 115 11.61 -35.40 -11.00
N SER A 116 10.88 -34.32 -10.72
CA SER A 116 9.88 -34.28 -9.66
C SER A 116 8.64 -35.11 -10.05
N ASP A 117 7.81 -35.47 -9.08
CA ASP A 117 6.61 -36.26 -9.35
C ASP A 117 5.67 -35.57 -10.36
N THR A 118 5.42 -34.26 -10.18
CA THR A 118 4.58 -33.48 -11.09
C THR A 118 5.19 -33.33 -12.47
N PHE A 119 6.51 -33.17 -12.57
CA PHE A 119 7.17 -33.13 -13.86
C PHE A 119 7.19 -34.50 -14.55
N ALA A 120 7.27 -35.60 -13.78
CA ALA A 120 7.14 -36.96 -14.28
C ALA A 120 5.75 -37.20 -14.88
N GLU A 121 4.69 -36.75 -14.20
CA GLU A 121 3.31 -36.80 -14.70
C GLU A 121 3.16 -35.99 -16.00
N ALA A 122 3.71 -34.78 -16.06
CA ALA A 122 3.71 -33.95 -17.27
C ALA A 122 4.45 -34.61 -18.44
N ILE A 123 5.61 -35.24 -18.18
CA ILE A 123 6.36 -36.02 -19.19
C ILE A 123 5.52 -37.18 -19.71
N ALA A 124 4.90 -37.96 -18.83
CA ALA A 124 4.08 -39.10 -19.23
C ALA A 124 2.86 -38.66 -20.07
N ALA A 125 2.20 -37.57 -19.67
CA ALA A 125 1.06 -37.02 -20.41
C ALA A 125 1.48 -36.52 -21.81
N ALA A 126 2.61 -35.82 -21.91
CA ALA A 126 3.14 -35.36 -23.19
C ALA A 126 3.53 -36.54 -24.11
N ASP A 127 4.19 -37.56 -23.57
CA ASP A 127 4.56 -38.77 -24.32
C ASP A 127 3.32 -39.51 -24.84
N GLU A 128 2.28 -39.68 -24.02
CA GLU A 128 1.01 -40.30 -24.43
C GLU A 128 0.33 -39.50 -25.55
N ALA A 129 0.26 -38.16 -25.41
CA ALA A 129 -0.37 -37.29 -26.39
C ALA A 129 0.37 -37.28 -27.73
N ASN A 130 1.70 -37.22 -27.70
CA ASN A 130 2.55 -37.26 -28.89
C ASN A 130 2.52 -38.64 -29.57
N ALA A 131 2.46 -39.73 -28.81
CA ALA A 131 2.32 -41.09 -29.36
C ALA A 131 0.95 -41.31 -30.01
N ALA A 132 -0.12 -40.74 -29.45
CA ALA A 132 -1.46 -40.82 -30.00
C ALA A 132 -1.62 -40.03 -31.31
N ASN A 133 -0.87 -38.95 -31.48
CA ASN A 133 -0.98 -38.06 -32.65
C ASN A 133 0.41 -37.66 -33.21
N PRO A 134 1.13 -38.58 -33.86
CA PRO A 134 2.52 -38.34 -34.29
C PRO A 134 2.66 -37.28 -35.39
N ASP A 135 1.58 -36.99 -36.14
CA ASP A 135 1.57 -35.97 -37.20
C ASP A 135 1.19 -34.56 -36.68
N ALA A 136 0.82 -34.43 -35.41
CA ALA A 136 0.49 -33.16 -34.78
C ALA A 136 1.76 -32.39 -34.35
N PRO A 137 1.67 -31.07 -34.09
CA PRO A 137 2.76 -30.35 -33.43
C PRO A 137 3.14 -31.01 -32.11
N TYR A 138 4.46 -31.11 -31.86
CA TYR A 138 4.98 -31.69 -30.63
C TYR A 138 4.49 -30.93 -29.40
N ILE A 139 3.97 -31.66 -28.42
CA ILE A 139 3.53 -31.15 -27.13
C ILE A 139 4.67 -31.32 -26.13
N SER A 140 5.12 -30.22 -25.53
CA SER A 140 6.17 -30.24 -24.49
C SER A 140 5.55 -30.45 -23.12
N ALA A 141 6.16 -31.30 -22.29
CA ALA A 141 5.77 -31.45 -20.89
C ALA A 141 5.95 -30.15 -20.08
N GLN A 142 6.77 -29.22 -20.57
CA GLN A 142 6.95 -27.91 -19.92
C GLN A 142 5.78 -26.94 -20.14
N ASP A 143 4.91 -27.25 -21.10
CA ASP A 143 3.68 -26.49 -21.33
C ASP A 143 2.51 -27.01 -20.48
N ASP A 144 2.74 -28.05 -19.65
CA ASP A 144 1.72 -28.63 -18.79
C ASP A 144 1.27 -27.64 -17.70
N GLU A 145 -0.04 -27.45 -17.59
CA GLU A 145 -0.62 -26.46 -16.68
C GLU A 145 -0.37 -26.81 -15.21
N ALA A 146 -0.40 -28.10 -14.83
CA ALA A 146 -0.20 -28.50 -13.44
C ALA A 146 1.26 -28.35 -13.01
N TYR A 147 2.20 -28.68 -13.91
CA TYR A 147 3.62 -28.41 -13.70
C TYR A 147 3.91 -26.91 -13.56
N LEU A 148 3.37 -26.08 -14.45
CA LEU A 148 3.58 -24.63 -14.39
C LEU A 148 2.94 -24.01 -13.15
N ALA A 149 1.76 -24.50 -12.75
CA ALA A 149 1.07 -24.07 -11.54
C ALA A 149 1.90 -24.39 -10.29
N GLU A 150 2.39 -25.63 -10.15
CA GLU A 150 3.27 -25.99 -9.02
C GLU A 150 4.50 -25.07 -8.93
N LEU A 151 5.06 -24.72 -10.08
CA LEU A 151 6.28 -23.95 -10.14
C LEU A 151 6.08 -22.45 -9.87
N PHE A 152 4.99 -21.86 -10.37
CA PHE A 152 4.81 -20.40 -10.39
C PHE A 152 3.66 -19.88 -9.53
N ASP A 153 2.70 -20.71 -9.11
CA ASP A 153 1.60 -20.26 -8.24
C ASP A 153 2.09 -19.67 -6.91
N PRO A 154 3.10 -20.25 -6.21
CA PRO A 154 3.62 -19.65 -4.98
C PRO A 154 4.12 -18.21 -5.19
N TYR A 155 4.77 -17.94 -6.32
CA TYR A 155 5.17 -16.59 -6.70
C TYR A 155 3.95 -15.68 -6.90
N GLN A 156 2.94 -16.14 -7.65
CA GLN A 156 1.76 -15.34 -7.94
C GLN A 156 0.99 -14.96 -6.68
N GLU A 157 0.81 -15.92 -5.77
CA GLU A 157 0.17 -15.71 -4.47
C GLU A 157 0.94 -14.68 -3.63
N GLN A 158 2.25 -14.85 -3.52
CA GLN A 158 3.08 -13.94 -2.72
C GLN A 158 3.16 -12.53 -3.33
N ASN A 159 3.23 -12.43 -4.67
CA ASN A 159 3.20 -11.15 -5.36
C ASN A 159 1.84 -10.45 -5.21
N ALA A 160 0.73 -11.19 -5.24
CA ALA A 160 -0.60 -10.65 -4.99
C ALA A 160 -0.71 -10.09 -3.55
N ALA A 161 -0.20 -10.84 -2.56
CA ALA A 161 -0.14 -10.38 -1.17
C ALA A 161 0.73 -9.11 -1.02
N ALA A 162 1.84 -9.02 -1.76
CA ALA A 162 2.67 -7.82 -1.81
C ALA A 162 1.90 -6.61 -2.35
N VAL A 163 1.21 -6.77 -3.47
CA VAL A 163 0.39 -5.71 -4.09
C VAL A 163 -0.74 -5.26 -3.17
N GLU A 164 -1.39 -6.18 -2.47
CA GLU A 164 -2.43 -5.86 -1.50
C GLU A 164 -1.88 -4.96 -0.39
N LYS A 165 -0.72 -5.29 0.17
CA LYS A 165 -0.08 -4.49 1.24
C LYS A 165 0.38 -3.12 0.76
N ILE A 166 0.90 -3.03 -0.46
CA ILE A 166 1.27 -1.73 -1.06
C ILE A 166 0.01 -0.88 -1.26
N THR A 167 -1.08 -1.47 -1.77
CA THR A 167 -2.37 -0.78 -1.95
C THR A 167 -2.96 -0.31 -0.62
N GLU A 168 -2.80 -1.10 0.43
CA GLU A 168 -3.15 -0.71 1.80
C GLU A 168 -2.34 0.51 2.25
N GLY A 169 -1.03 0.52 1.98
CA GLY A 169 -0.13 1.66 2.21
C GLY A 169 -0.56 2.92 1.45
N ASP A 170 -0.90 2.81 0.17
CA ASP A 170 -1.38 3.93 -0.66
C ASP A 170 -2.64 4.57 -0.08
N ARG A 171 -3.56 3.74 0.44
CA ARG A 171 -4.77 4.22 1.13
C ARG A 171 -4.41 5.01 2.38
N TYR A 172 -3.48 4.52 3.20
CA TYR A 172 -3.03 5.23 4.40
C TYR A 172 -2.32 6.55 4.07
N ASN A 173 -1.47 6.56 3.04
CA ASN A 173 -0.83 7.78 2.56
C ASN A 173 -1.87 8.85 2.19
N GLY A 174 -2.89 8.47 1.41
CA GLY A 174 -3.95 9.39 1.02
C GLY A 174 -4.73 9.97 2.20
N LEU A 175 -4.95 9.21 3.27
CA LEU A 175 -5.61 9.69 4.49
C LEU A 175 -4.70 10.60 5.33
N SER A 176 -3.41 10.26 5.43
CA SER A 176 -2.38 11.09 6.09
C SER A 176 -2.24 12.45 5.41
N ASP A 177 -2.15 12.48 4.08
CA ASP A 177 -2.02 13.70 3.29
C ASP A 177 -3.22 14.64 3.48
N GLN A 178 -4.44 14.08 3.49
CA GLN A 178 -5.66 14.85 3.77
C GLN A 178 -5.64 15.48 5.16
N LEU A 179 -5.30 14.71 6.20
CA LEU A 179 -5.22 15.21 7.57
C LEU A 179 -4.11 16.25 7.75
N THR A 180 -2.98 16.08 7.04
CA THR A 180 -1.90 17.08 7.00
C THR A 180 -2.41 18.39 6.40
N LEU A 181 -3.14 18.34 5.28
CA LEU A 181 -3.78 19.51 4.69
C LEU A 181 -4.76 20.18 5.67
N TYR A 182 -5.61 19.41 6.34
CA TYR A 182 -6.58 19.94 7.30
C TYR A 182 -5.90 20.58 8.52
N THR A 183 -4.77 20.02 8.97
CA THR A 183 -3.92 20.61 10.01
C THR A 183 -3.39 21.98 9.58
N VAL A 184 -2.92 22.13 8.34
CA VAL A 184 -2.47 23.42 7.80
C VAL A 184 -3.61 24.44 7.75
N LEU A 185 -4.81 24.03 7.33
CA LEU A 185 -5.98 24.92 7.30
C LEU A 185 -6.42 25.37 8.72
N MET A 186 -6.35 24.49 9.71
CA MET A 186 -6.61 24.86 11.11
C MET A 186 -5.52 25.78 11.67
N ALA A 187 -4.25 25.57 11.31
CA ALA A 187 -3.16 26.48 11.67
C ALA A 187 -3.35 27.89 11.07
N LEU A 188 -3.83 27.98 9.81
CA LEU A 188 -4.23 29.26 9.21
C LEU A 188 -5.39 29.91 9.99
N SER A 189 -6.34 29.12 10.48
CA SER A 189 -7.44 29.62 11.31
C SER A 189 -6.94 30.16 12.66
N LEU A 190 -6.01 29.46 13.32
CA LEU A 190 -5.34 29.93 14.54
C LEU A 190 -4.60 31.24 14.29
N PHE A 191 -3.86 31.33 13.18
CA PHE A 191 -3.13 32.53 12.81
C PHE A 191 -4.06 33.73 12.64
N LEU A 192 -5.16 33.57 11.89
CA LEU A 192 -6.16 34.63 11.70
C LEU A 192 -6.83 35.03 13.02
N LEU A 193 -7.18 34.08 13.88
CA LEU A 193 -7.70 34.36 15.22
C LEU A 193 -6.68 35.11 16.09
N GLY A 194 -5.39 34.78 15.98
CA GLY A 194 -4.29 35.49 16.63
C GLY A 194 -4.17 36.95 16.16
N ILE A 195 -4.29 37.21 14.85
CA ILE A 195 -4.36 38.57 14.32
C ILE A 195 -5.61 39.29 14.83
N ALA A 196 -6.77 38.62 14.84
CA ALA A 196 -8.01 39.21 15.34
C ALA A 196 -7.92 39.59 16.83
N ALA A 197 -7.18 38.84 17.64
CA ALA A 197 -7.00 39.12 19.07
C ALA A 197 -6.32 40.48 19.33
N VAL A 198 -5.42 40.93 18.43
CA VAL A 198 -4.68 42.19 18.58
C VAL A 198 -5.33 43.39 17.87
N MET A 199 -6.46 43.18 17.18
CA MET A 199 -7.11 44.24 16.40
C MET A 199 -7.97 45.17 17.25
N LYS A 200 -7.81 46.49 17.05
CA LYS A 200 -8.55 47.54 17.77
C LYS A 200 -9.87 47.93 17.11
N LYS A 201 -10.03 47.68 15.80
CA LYS A 201 -11.23 48.05 15.04
C LYS A 201 -12.22 46.89 15.00
N PHE A 202 -13.31 47.03 15.73
CA PHE A 202 -14.37 46.02 15.86
C PHE A 202 -14.84 45.40 14.54
N GLY A 203 -15.11 46.22 13.51
CA GLY A 203 -15.61 45.70 12.22
C GLY A 203 -14.60 44.79 11.50
N THR A 204 -13.32 45.16 11.50
CA THR A 204 -12.25 44.35 10.89
C THR A 204 -11.98 43.09 11.73
N GLN A 205 -12.02 43.21 13.05
CA GLN A 205 -11.85 42.09 13.97
C GLN A 205 -12.92 41.01 13.73
N PHE A 206 -14.20 41.37 13.66
CA PHE A 206 -15.29 40.43 13.38
C PHE A 206 -15.17 39.77 12.00
N LEU A 207 -14.73 40.52 10.98
CA LEU A 207 -14.52 39.97 9.64
C LEU A 207 -13.45 38.88 9.63
N ILE A 208 -12.31 39.13 10.30
CA ILE A 208 -11.22 38.14 10.39
C ILE A 208 -11.65 36.91 11.19
N ILE A 209 -12.35 37.10 12.32
CA ILE A 209 -12.91 35.99 13.12
C ILE A 209 -13.86 35.16 12.26
N GLY A 210 -14.77 35.80 11.52
CA GLY A 210 -15.72 35.10 10.65
C GLY A 210 -15.02 34.23 9.61
N ILE A 211 -14.01 34.78 8.91
CA ILE A 211 -13.23 34.03 7.92
C ILE A 211 -12.50 32.85 8.59
N ALA A 212 -11.84 33.08 9.73
CA ALA A 212 -11.13 32.03 10.45
C ALA A 212 -12.08 30.90 10.88
N MET A 213 -13.28 31.24 11.36
CA MET A 213 -14.27 30.25 11.78
C MET A 213 -14.85 29.47 10.60
N VAL A 214 -14.99 30.07 9.41
CA VAL A 214 -15.40 29.35 8.20
C VAL A 214 -14.35 28.31 7.81
N ILE A 215 -13.08 28.71 7.76
CA ILE A 215 -11.97 27.79 7.44
C ILE A 215 -11.92 26.67 8.48
N PHE A 216 -11.92 27.01 9.76
CA PHE A 216 -11.89 26.04 10.85
C PHE A 216 -13.05 25.05 10.77
N THR A 217 -14.29 25.54 10.62
CA THR A 217 -15.47 24.68 10.58
C THR A 217 -15.42 23.73 9.39
N PHE A 218 -15.02 24.23 8.22
CA PHE A 218 -14.85 23.40 7.02
C PHE A 218 -13.81 22.31 7.24
N SER A 219 -12.62 22.65 7.75
CA SER A 219 -11.56 21.67 8.03
C SER A 219 -11.97 20.67 9.10
N ALA A 220 -12.64 21.11 10.16
CA ALA A 220 -13.10 20.23 11.24
C ALA A 220 -14.14 19.22 10.74
N VAL A 221 -15.06 19.64 9.87
CA VAL A 221 -16.03 18.74 9.24
C VAL A 221 -15.31 17.72 8.37
N LEU A 222 -14.35 18.13 7.54
CA LEU A 222 -13.59 17.19 6.70
C LEU A 222 -12.76 16.22 7.53
N THR A 223 -12.08 16.68 8.58
CA THR A 223 -11.38 15.79 9.52
C THR A 223 -12.33 14.76 10.13
N ALA A 224 -13.56 15.14 10.47
CA ALA A 224 -14.55 14.22 11.03
C ALA A 224 -15.04 13.15 10.04
N THR A 225 -14.83 13.34 8.73
CA THR A 225 -15.13 12.32 7.71
C THR A 225 -14.01 11.31 7.50
N VAL A 226 -12.78 11.63 7.95
CA VAL A 226 -11.64 10.71 7.88
C VAL A 226 -11.84 9.63 8.96
N PRO A 227 -11.69 8.33 8.62
CA PRO A 227 -11.85 7.27 9.60
C PRO A 227 -10.88 7.43 10.78
N PHE A 228 -11.32 6.99 11.97
CA PHE A 228 -10.48 7.02 13.15
C PHE A 228 -9.47 5.87 13.12
N VAL A 229 -8.20 6.19 13.39
CA VAL A 229 -7.17 5.20 13.70
C VAL A 229 -6.86 5.22 15.18
N ALA A 230 -6.90 4.04 15.79
CA ALA A 230 -6.51 3.82 17.18
C ALA A 230 -5.00 3.54 17.28
N LEU A 231 -4.44 3.75 18.47
CA LEU A 231 -3.15 3.14 18.82
C LEU A 231 -3.34 1.62 18.82
N GLY A 232 -2.68 0.95 17.88
CA GLY A 232 -2.54 -0.50 17.82
C GLY A 232 -1.42 -1.00 18.71
#